data_AF-A0A8D0H0F4-F1
#
_entry.id   AF-A0A8D0H0F4-F1
#
_cell.length_a   1.000
_cell.length_b   1.000
_cell.length_c   1.000
_cell.angle_alpha   90.00
_cell.angle_beta   90.00
_cell.angle_gamma   90.00
#
_symmetry.space_group_name_H-M   'P 1'
#
loop_
_entity.id
_entity.type
_entity.pdbx_description
1 polymer ?
#
loop_
_entity_poly.entity_id
_entity_poly.type
_entity_poly.pdbx_seq_one_letter_code
_entity_poly.pdbx_strand_id
1 'polypeptide(L)' 'MRVAVIGAGVIGLSSALCIYDRYHSATQPLEIEVYADRYTPLTTSDGAAGLWLPYLNDKGNTQETTHLGRTLSWDSGT' A
#
# COMPACT_ATOMS: atom_id res chain seq x y z
N MET A 1 -21.24 -3.80 -14.93
CA MET A 1 -21.08 -2.85 -13.81
C MET A 1 -19.92 -1.92 -14.13
N ARG A 2 -20.07 -0.63 -13.87
CA ARG A 2 -19.01 0.36 -14.05
C ARG A 2 -18.54 0.80 -12.65
N VAL A 3 -17.25 0.74 -12.39
CA VAL A 3 -16.63 1.07 -11.10
C VAL A 3 -15.65 2.21 -11.32
N ALA A 4 -15.86 3.33 -10.63
CA ALA A 4 -14.92 4.44 -10.61
C ALA A 4 -14.09 4.36 -9.32
N VAL A 5 -12.77 4.24 -9.46
CA VAL A 5 -11.81 4.28 -8.36
C VAL A 5 -11.18 5.66 -8.32
N ILE A 6 -11.28 6.35 -7.18
CA ILE A 6 -10.72 7.70 -7.01
C ILE A 6 -9.38 7.59 -6.27
N GLY A 7 -8.30 7.99 -6.94
CA GLY A 7 -6.93 7.97 -6.45
C GLY A 7 -6.05 6.95 -7.18
N ALA A 8 -4.88 7.39 -7.64
CA ALA A 8 -3.90 6.56 -8.37
C ALA A 8 -2.63 6.22 -7.55
N GLY A 9 -2.71 6.33 -6.22
CA GLY A 9 -1.66 5.83 -5.32
C GLY A 9 -1.76 4.33 -5.06
N VAL A 10 -0.91 3.79 -4.17
CA VAL A 10 -0.82 2.34 -3.90
C VAL A 10 -2.16 1.73 -3.51
N ILE A 11 -2.98 2.43 -2.73
CA ILE A 11 -4.29 1.95 -2.29
C ILE A 11 -5.31 1.90 -3.44
N GLY A 12 -5.35 2.94 -4.28
CA GLY A 12 -6.32 3.01 -5.38
C GLY A 12 -6.04 1.95 -6.45
N LEU A 13 -4.79 1.85 -6.90
CA LEU A 13 -4.39 0.88 -7.92
C LEU A 13 -4.51 -0.58 -7.42
N SER A 14 -4.10 -0.87 -6.17
CA SER A 14 -4.27 -2.22 -5.61
C SER A 14 -5.73 -2.62 -5.44
N SER A 15 -6.60 -1.67 -5.06
CA SER A 15 -8.04 -1.92 -4.97
C SER A 15 -8.66 -2.17 -6.35
N ALA A 16 -8.31 -1.37 -7.37
CA ALA A 16 -8.77 -1.55 -8.73
C ALA A 16 -8.40 -2.93 -9.28
N LEU A 17 -7.14 -3.34 -9.06
CA LEU A 17 -6.63 -4.66 -9.45
C LEU A 17 -7.36 -5.79 -8.72
N CYS A 18 -7.50 -5.69 -7.40
CA CYS A 18 -8.20 -6.69 -6.59
C CYS A 18 -9.65 -6.91 -7.04
N ILE A 19 -10.37 -5.82 -7.35
CA ILE A 19 -11.73 -5.89 -7.90
C ILE A 19 -11.72 -6.58 -9.27
N TYR A 20 -10.82 -6.18 -10.15
CA TYR A 20 -10.71 -6.79 -11.48
C TYR A 20 -10.45 -8.30 -11.37
N ASP A 21 -9.41 -8.70 -10.65
CA ASP A 21 -9.01 -10.10 -10.50
C ASP A 21 -10.14 -10.96 -9.95
N ARG A 22 -10.88 -10.43 -8.97
CA ARG A 22 -11.93 -11.20 -8.30
C ARG A 22 -13.21 -11.35 -9.12
N TYR A 23 -13.55 -10.36 -9.96
CA TYR A 23 -14.90 -10.23 -10.53
C TYR A 23 -14.98 -10.18 -12.06
N HIS A 24 -13.86 -9.97 -12.79
CA HIS A 24 -13.88 -9.86 -14.26
C HIS A 24 -14.51 -11.08 -14.96
N SER A 25 -14.33 -12.28 -14.40
CA SER A 25 -14.90 -13.52 -14.94
C SER A 25 -16.36 -13.75 -14.55
N ALA A 26 -16.79 -13.21 -13.39
CA ALA A 26 -18.13 -13.47 -12.84
C ALA A 26 -19.16 -12.42 -13.28
N THR A 27 -18.72 -11.21 -13.64
CA THR A 27 -19.61 -10.09 -13.96
C THR A 27 -19.19 -9.49 -15.30
N GLN A 28 -19.98 -9.70 -16.35
CA GLN A 28 -19.71 -9.13 -17.68
C GLN A 28 -20.86 -8.24 -18.16
N PRO A 29 -20.58 -7.03 -18.68
CA PRO A 29 -19.25 -6.37 -18.73
C PRO A 29 -18.88 -5.73 -17.38
N LEU A 30 -17.64 -5.93 -16.91
CA LEU A 30 -17.03 -5.20 -15.79
C LEU A 30 -16.09 -4.14 -16.37
N GLU A 31 -16.36 -2.89 -16.05
CA GLU A 31 -15.57 -1.73 -16.48
C GLU A 31 -15.04 -1.02 -15.24
N ILE A 32 -13.74 -0.76 -15.18
CA ILE A 32 -13.09 -0.10 -14.05
C ILE A 32 -12.30 1.08 -14.60
N GLU A 33 -12.59 2.26 -14.09
CA GLU A 33 -11.91 3.51 -14.45
C GLU A 33 -11.27 4.11 -13.20
N VAL A 34 -10.02 4.58 -13.33
CA VAL A 34 -9.29 5.23 -12.24
C VAL A 34 -9.18 6.73 -12.51
N TYR A 35 -9.73 7.53 -11.61
CA TYR A 35 -9.67 8.99 -11.66
C TYR A 35 -8.72 9.51 -10.58
N ALA A 36 -7.78 10.36 -10.95
CA ALA A 36 -6.90 11.04 -10.00
C ALA A 36 -6.44 12.40 -10.53
N ASP A 37 -6.15 13.32 -9.62
CA ASP A 37 -5.51 14.60 -9.91
C ASP A 37 -3.98 14.47 -10.02
N ARG A 38 -3.41 13.45 -9.37
CA ARG A 38 -1.98 13.11 -9.38
C ARG A 38 -1.79 11.62 -9.69
N TYR A 39 -0.79 11.34 -10.52
CA TYR A 39 -0.33 10.00 -10.88
C TYR A 39 1.17 9.88 -10.54
N THR A 40 1.73 8.67 -10.57
CA THR A 40 3.18 8.45 -10.43
C THR A 40 3.95 9.35 -11.39
N PRO A 41 4.99 10.07 -10.95
CA PRO A 41 5.69 9.94 -9.66
C PRO A 41 5.26 10.93 -8.56
N LEU A 42 4.04 11.46 -8.63
CA LEU A 42 3.57 12.57 -7.77
C LEU A 42 2.50 12.17 -6.74
N THR A 43 2.37 10.89 -6.44
CA THR A 43 1.51 10.40 -5.36
C THR A 43 2.28 10.34 -4.03
N THR A 44 1.57 10.37 -2.89
CA THR A 44 2.21 10.15 -1.58
C THR A 44 2.94 8.81 -1.51
N SER A 45 2.48 7.80 -2.26
CA SER A 45 3.10 6.48 -2.31
C SER A 45 4.46 6.48 -3.00
N ASP A 46 4.71 7.39 -3.95
CA ASP A 46 6.01 7.50 -4.63
C ASP A 46 7.12 8.04 -3.71
N GLY A 47 6.73 8.81 -2.68
CA GLY A 47 7.64 9.32 -1.65
C GLY A 47 7.79 8.42 -0.41
N ALA A 48 7.17 7.24 -0.41
CA ALA A 48 7.23 6.32 0.73
C ALA A 48 8.61 5.63 0.85
N ALA A 49 9.04 5.33 2.08
CA ALA A 49 10.32 4.65 2.32
C ALA A 49 10.39 3.21 1.79
N GLY A 50 9.25 2.61 1.43
CA GLY A 50 9.17 1.23 0.91
C GLY A 50 9.35 0.14 1.97
N LEU A 51 9.43 0.49 3.26
CA LEU A 51 9.53 -0.49 4.35
C LEU A 51 8.15 -0.98 4.77
N TRP A 52 7.96 -2.30 4.80
CA TRP A 52 6.78 -2.89 5.41
C TRP A 52 6.98 -2.98 6.91
N LEU A 53 6.39 -2.03 7.63
CA LEU A 53 6.49 -1.94 9.07
C LEU A 53 5.23 -1.33 9.69
N PRO A 54 4.45 -2.11 10.46
CA PRO A 54 3.36 -1.55 11.26
C PRO A 54 3.88 -0.62 12.35
N TYR A 55 3.03 0.31 12.80
CA TYR A 55 3.33 1.09 13.98
C TYR A 55 3.48 0.18 15.20
N LEU A 56 4.55 0.41 15.97
CA LEU A 56 4.71 -0.21 17.26
C LEU A 56 3.71 0.42 18.24
N ASN A 57 2.85 -0.40 18.83
CA ASN A 57 1.95 0.01 19.91
C ASN A 57 2.35 -0.72 21.20
N ASP A 58 3.43 -0.25 21.83
CA ASP A 58 4.03 -0.93 22.97
C ASP A 58 3.24 -0.75 24.28
N LYS A 59 2.28 0.19 24.35
CA LYS A 59 1.56 0.58 25.58
C LYS A 59 2.50 0.78 26.79
N GLY A 60 3.76 1.18 26.56
CA GLY A 60 4.80 1.30 27.58
C GLY A 60 5.61 0.03 27.89
N ASN A 61 5.46 -1.06 27.13
CA ASN A 61 6.25 -2.29 27.25
C ASN A 61 7.45 -2.28 26.29
N THR A 62 8.61 -1.85 26.79
CA THR A 62 9.87 -1.64 26.04
C THR A 62 10.50 -2.90 25.43
N GLN A 63 9.97 -4.11 25.69
CA GLN A 63 10.51 -5.35 25.14
C GLN A 63 10.28 -5.50 23.62
N GLU A 64 9.16 -5.00 23.09
CA GLU A 64 8.86 -5.09 21.65
C GLU A 64 9.73 -4.15 20.79
N THR A 65 10.14 -2.99 21.34
CA THR A 65 11.06 -2.04 20.70
C THR A 65 12.41 -2.68 20.37
N THR A 66 12.86 -3.63 21.22
CA THR A 66 14.15 -4.30 21.08
C THR A 66 14.15 -5.35 19.96
N HIS A 67 12.99 -5.94 19.64
CA HIS A 67 12.89 -6.89 18.52
C HIS A 67 12.98 -6.13 17.19
N LEU A 68 12.24 -5.03 17.07
CA LEU A 68 12.20 -4.22 15.86
C LEU A 68 13.52 -3.51 15.55
N GLY A 69 14.17 -2.93 16.57
CA GLY A 69 15.48 -2.28 16.42
C GLY A 69 16.59 -3.25 15.99
N ARG A 70 16.48 -4.55 16.32
CA ARG A 70 17.42 -5.60 15.87
C ARG A 70 17.18 -6.07 14.45
N THR A 71 15.95 -6.03 13.95
CA THR A 71 15.64 -6.35 12.55
C THR A 71 16.01 -5.20 11.61
N LEU A 72 15.94 -3.95 12.10
CA LEU A 72 16.21 -2.73 11.34
C LEU A 72 17.63 -2.19 11.54
N SER A 73 18.48 -2.85 12.32
CA SER A 73 19.89 -2.51 12.39
C SER A 73 20.52 -2.80 11.03
N TRP A 74 20.75 -1.74 10.26
CA TRP A 74 21.67 -1.79 9.14
C TRP A 74 23.04 -2.14 9.72
N ASP A 75 23.57 -3.33 9.42
CA ASP A 75 24.99 -3.60 9.59
C ASP A 75 25.72 -2.64 8.65
N SER A 76 26.08 -1.47 9.17
CA SER A 76 27.05 -0.57 8.55
C SER A 76 28.40 -1.25 8.67
N GLY A 77 28.63 -2.25 7.80
CA GLY A 77 29.91 -2.91 7.64
C GLY A 77 30.97 -1.88 7.31
N THR A 78 31.75 -1.50 8.32
CA THR A 78 33.15 -1.09 8.17
C THR A 78 34.00 -2.32 7.88
#